data_AF-A0A6L9Z7N3-F1
#
_entry.id   AF-A0A6L9Z7N3-F1
#
_cell.length_a   1.000
_cell.length_b   1.000
_cell.length_c   1.000
_cell.angle_alpha   90.00
_cell.angle_beta   90.00
_cell.angle_gamma   90.00
#
_symmetry.space_group_name_H-M   'P 1'
#
loop_
_entity.id
_entity.type
_entity.pdbx_description
1 polymer ?
#
loop_
_entity_poly.entity_id
_entity_poly.type
_entity_poly.pdbx_seq_one_letter_code
_entity_poly.pdbx_strand_id
1 'polypeptide(L)'
;MPYLRSMQCCITTYLSLPQTQNTPKQRKVKVFLPKQPQSNQDFRYVEPVVRSTTSRAVATFAIEQLIIGPTKAETKIGFTEALQLKGSSNCGKDFTLSIAAETATLKFCRAIPSPGVGYDARATSAIESTLKQFSTIKSVVILNKEGNCFGDLSGENLCRK
;
A
#
# COMPACT_ATOMS: atom_id res chain seq x y z
N MET A 1 46.35 -7.27 -70.54
CA MET A 1 46.58 -5.88 -70.09
C MET A 1 45.23 -5.32 -69.65
N PRO A 2 45.16 -4.58 -68.52
CA PRO A 2 44.28 -4.82 -67.37
C PRO A 2 42.98 -3.97 -67.38
N TYR A 3 41.95 -4.24 -66.57
CA TYR A 3 41.81 -3.63 -65.25
C TYR A 3 40.73 -4.33 -64.40
N LEU A 4 41.14 -4.72 -63.18
CA LEU A 4 40.29 -4.98 -62.02
C LEU A 4 39.52 -3.71 -61.61
N ARG A 5 38.30 -3.85 -61.08
CA ARG A 5 37.78 -2.87 -60.13
C ARG A 5 37.08 -3.55 -58.95
N SER A 6 37.55 -3.11 -57.79
CA SER A 6 37.31 -3.57 -56.44
C SER A 6 35.88 -3.31 -55.94
N MET A 7 35.48 -4.19 -55.01
CA MET A 7 34.71 -3.95 -53.78
C MET A 7 34.27 -2.52 -53.47
N GLN A 8 33.04 -2.37 -52.93
CA GLN A 8 32.87 -1.85 -51.56
C GLN A 8 31.47 -2.18 -51.03
N CYS A 9 31.38 -3.18 -50.14
CA CYS A 9 30.24 -3.36 -49.25
C CYS A 9 30.24 -2.21 -48.23
N CYS A 10 29.23 -1.35 -48.24
CA CYS A 10 28.93 -0.48 -47.11
C CYS A 10 28.13 -1.27 -46.07
N ILE A 11 28.84 -1.97 -45.18
CA ILE A 11 28.24 -2.49 -43.94
C ILE A 11 28.16 -1.30 -42.99
N THR A 12 26.98 -0.66 -42.92
CA THR A 12 26.68 0.33 -41.90
C THR A 12 26.54 -0.40 -40.57
N THR A 13 27.63 -0.52 -39.82
CA THR A 13 27.64 -1.01 -38.44
C THR A 13 26.98 0.04 -37.55
N TYR A 14 25.70 -0.17 -37.24
CA TYR A 14 25.05 0.52 -36.13
C TYR A 14 25.66 -0.01 -34.83
N LEU A 15 26.45 0.82 -34.13
CA LEU A 15 26.81 0.57 -32.74
C LEU A 15 25.54 0.64 -31.89
N SER A 16 24.96 -0.52 -31.57
CA SER A 16 23.93 -0.61 -30.54
C SER A 16 24.59 -0.56 -29.17
N LEU A 17 24.31 0.50 -28.41
CA LEU A 17 24.66 0.58 -26.99
C LEU A 17 24.03 -0.61 -26.24
N PRO A 18 24.76 -1.30 -25.34
CA PRO A 18 24.16 -2.31 -24.49
C PRO A 18 23.14 -1.65 -23.57
N GLN A 19 21.84 -1.87 -23.83
CA GLN A 19 20.80 -1.51 -22.89
C GLN A 19 20.94 -2.42 -21.67
N THR A 20 21.42 -1.87 -20.55
CA THR A 20 21.31 -2.52 -19.25
C THR A 20 19.83 -2.78 -18.98
N GLN A 21 19.40 -4.04 -19.12
CA GLN A 21 18.07 -4.48 -18.76
C GLN A 21 17.90 -4.31 -17.24
N ASN A 22 17.36 -3.16 -16.83
CA ASN A 22 17.00 -2.89 -15.44
C ASN A 22 15.71 -3.66 -15.13
N THR A 23 15.80 -4.97 -14.94
CA THR A 23 14.65 -5.81 -14.55
C THR A 23 14.12 -5.28 -13.21
N PRO A 24 12.85 -4.85 -13.12
CA PRO A 24 12.32 -4.30 -11.88
C PRO A 24 12.39 -5.34 -10.76
N LYS A 25 13.19 -5.07 -9.72
CA LYS A 25 13.30 -5.95 -8.55
C LYS A 25 11.93 -6.16 -7.91
N GLN A 26 11.45 -7.39 -7.88
CA GLN A 26 10.22 -7.75 -7.19
C GLN A 26 10.43 -7.68 -5.67
N ARG A 27 9.46 -7.11 -4.96
CA ARG A 27 9.42 -6.97 -3.50
C ARG A 27 8.18 -7.67 -2.98
N LYS A 28 8.31 -8.31 -1.81
CA LYS A 28 7.18 -8.89 -1.07
C LYS A 28 6.87 -7.98 0.11
N VAL A 29 5.59 -7.78 0.39
CA VAL A 29 5.08 -6.99 1.51
C VAL A 29 3.95 -7.74 2.18
N LYS A 30 3.81 -7.61 3.51
CA LYS A 30 2.68 -8.17 4.24
C LYS A 30 1.55 -7.14 4.26
N VAL A 31 0.32 -7.57 4.12
CA VAL A 31 -0.86 -6.75 4.35
C VAL A 31 -1.64 -7.46 5.42
N PHE A 32 -1.91 -6.79 6.54
CA PHE A 32 -2.55 -7.42 7.68
C PHE A 32 -4.06 -7.22 7.59
N LEU A 33 -4.81 -8.31 7.49
CA LEU A 33 -6.26 -8.30 7.32
C LEU A 33 -6.93 -8.96 8.54
N PRO A 34 -8.11 -8.47 8.97
CA PRO A 34 -8.91 -9.18 9.94
C PRO A 34 -9.27 -10.59 9.45
N LYS A 35 -9.37 -11.54 10.37
CA LYS A 35 -9.68 -12.93 10.09
C LYS A 35 -10.66 -13.50 11.11
N GLN A 36 -11.74 -14.06 10.61
CA GLN A 36 -12.81 -14.65 11.41
C GLN A 36 -12.51 -16.12 11.77
N PRO A 37 -13.00 -16.58 12.93
CA PRO A 37 -13.79 -15.84 13.91
C PRO A 37 -12.99 -14.96 14.88
N GLN A 38 -11.66 -15.05 14.92
CA GLN A 38 -10.80 -14.41 15.93
C GLN A 38 -11.03 -12.90 16.02
N SER A 39 -11.12 -12.21 14.87
CA SER A 39 -11.37 -10.77 14.83
C SER A 39 -12.77 -10.35 15.29
N ASN A 40 -13.67 -11.29 15.62
CA ASN A 40 -14.95 -10.98 16.26
C ASN A 40 -14.83 -10.94 17.79
N GLN A 41 -13.81 -11.59 18.36
CA GLN A 41 -13.54 -11.64 19.80
C GLN A 41 -12.45 -10.65 20.20
N ASP A 42 -11.45 -10.48 19.35
CA ASP A 42 -10.38 -9.50 19.50
C ASP A 42 -10.29 -8.64 18.24
N PHE A 43 -10.77 -7.40 18.34
CA PHE A 43 -10.72 -6.44 17.22
C PHE A 43 -9.28 -6.06 16.80
N ARG A 44 -8.27 -6.41 17.59
CA ARG A 44 -6.86 -6.20 17.25
C ARG A 44 -6.25 -7.36 16.50
N TYR A 45 -6.92 -8.51 16.46
CA TYR A 45 -6.43 -9.69 15.77
C TYR A 45 -6.48 -9.48 14.26
N VAL A 46 -5.31 -9.57 13.63
CA VAL A 46 -5.12 -9.51 12.18
C VAL A 46 -4.04 -10.52 11.77
N GLU A 47 -4.17 -11.09 10.58
CA GLU A 47 -3.19 -12.01 10.02
C GLU A 47 -2.58 -11.45 8.72
N PRO A 48 -1.29 -11.70 8.46
CA PRO A 48 -0.63 -11.21 7.26
C PRO A 48 -1.00 -12.04 6.02
N VAL A 49 -1.33 -11.36 4.93
CA VAL A 49 -1.30 -11.90 3.57
C VAL A 49 -0.16 -11.28 2.80
N VAL A 50 0.54 -12.06 1.98
CA VAL A 50 1.70 -11.56 1.22
C VAL A 50 1.25 -11.02 -0.13
N ARG A 51 1.72 -9.82 -0.46
CA ARG A 51 1.55 -9.17 -1.77
C ARG A 51 2.91 -8.93 -2.41
N SER A 52 2.95 -8.93 -3.74
CA SER A 52 4.17 -8.68 -4.51
C SER A 52 4.05 -7.41 -5.34
N THR A 53 5.12 -6.62 -5.42
CA THR A 53 5.15 -5.38 -6.20
C THR A 53 6.54 -5.12 -6.79
N THR A 54 6.61 -4.44 -7.92
CA THR A 54 7.85 -3.88 -8.48
C THR A 54 8.06 -2.43 -8.06
N SER A 55 7.05 -1.79 -7.44
CA SER A 55 7.11 -0.42 -6.94
C SER A 55 8.16 -0.27 -5.84
N ARG A 56 8.80 0.90 -5.80
CA ARG A 56 9.67 1.31 -4.68
C ARG A 56 8.85 1.88 -3.51
N ALA A 57 7.65 2.40 -3.77
CA ALA A 57 6.74 2.94 -2.76
C ALA A 57 5.96 1.81 -2.05
N VAL A 58 6.70 0.92 -1.37
CA VAL A 58 6.13 -0.32 -0.79
C VAL A 58 5.09 -0.07 0.31
N ALA A 59 5.23 0.99 1.10
CA ALA A 59 4.27 1.34 2.15
C ALA A 59 2.94 1.83 1.56
N THR A 60 3.00 2.70 0.54
CA THR A 60 1.81 3.14 -0.22
C THR A 60 1.11 1.95 -0.85
N PHE A 61 1.87 1.09 -1.53
CA PHE A 61 1.33 -0.14 -2.12
C PHE A 61 0.66 -1.04 -1.08
N ALA A 62 1.23 -1.18 0.12
CA ALA A 62 0.63 -2.00 1.17
C ALA A 62 -0.74 -1.46 1.62
N ILE A 63 -0.89 -0.14 1.76
CA ILE A 63 -2.16 0.50 2.10
C ILE A 63 -3.17 0.41 0.95
N GLU A 64 -2.74 0.56 -0.30
CA GLU A 64 -3.61 0.32 -1.47
C GLU A 64 -4.17 -1.10 -1.46
N GLN A 65 -3.33 -2.10 -1.20
CA GLN A 65 -3.75 -3.49 -1.10
C GLN A 65 -4.65 -3.74 0.12
N LEU A 66 -4.44 -3.03 1.22
CA LEU A 66 -5.31 -3.09 2.39
C LEU A 66 -6.73 -2.58 2.08
N ILE A 67 -6.83 -1.49 1.33
CA ILE A 67 -8.10 -0.89 0.86
C ILE A 67 -8.80 -1.82 -0.14
N ILE A 68 -8.05 -2.45 -1.05
CA ILE A 68 -8.58 -3.46 -1.97
C ILE A 68 -9.16 -4.66 -1.22
N GLY A 69 -8.55 -5.02 -0.08
CA GLY A 69 -9.03 -6.08 0.79
C GLY A 69 -8.60 -7.49 0.39
N PRO A 70 -9.22 -8.53 0.98
CA PRO A 70 -8.92 -9.92 0.67
C PRO A 70 -9.37 -10.30 -0.74
N THR A 71 -8.64 -11.22 -1.35
CA THR A 71 -9.08 -11.93 -2.55
C THR A 71 -10.21 -12.90 -2.23
N LYS A 72 -10.94 -13.35 -3.26
CA LYS A 72 -11.99 -14.38 -3.11
C LYS A 72 -11.49 -15.67 -2.44
N ALA A 73 -10.23 -16.06 -2.66
CA ALA A 73 -9.64 -17.23 -2.03
C ALA A 73 -9.37 -17.00 -0.53
N GLU A 74 -8.90 -15.80 -0.17
CA GLU A 74 -8.66 -15.42 1.21
C GLU A 74 -9.97 -15.28 2.00
N THR A 75 -11.02 -14.75 1.38
CA THR A 75 -12.35 -14.69 2.02
C THR A 75 -12.90 -16.07 2.36
N LYS A 76 -12.67 -17.08 1.50
CA LYS A 76 -13.10 -18.46 1.77
C LYS A 76 -12.43 -19.07 3.00
N ILE A 77 -11.26 -18.59 3.39
CA ILE A 77 -10.54 -19.03 4.60
C ILE A 77 -10.67 -18.04 5.77
N GLY A 78 -11.66 -17.14 5.70
CA GLY A 78 -12.08 -16.30 6.81
C GLY A 78 -11.48 -14.89 6.85
N PHE A 79 -10.65 -14.48 5.88
CA PHE A 79 -10.20 -13.09 5.82
C PHE A 79 -11.34 -12.15 5.41
N THR A 80 -11.44 -11.01 6.09
CA THR A 80 -12.44 -9.99 5.79
C THR A 80 -11.78 -8.66 5.44
N GLU A 81 -12.54 -7.76 4.83
CA GLU A 81 -12.10 -6.39 4.58
C GLU A 81 -11.77 -5.68 5.90
N ALA A 82 -10.70 -4.87 5.87
CA ALA A 82 -10.30 -4.05 7.02
C ALA A 82 -11.11 -2.75 7.10
N LEU A 83 -11.38 -2.14 5.95
CA LEU A 83 -12.14 -0.90 5.82
C LEU A 83 -12.76 -0.77 4.43
N GLN A 84 -13.72 0.14 4.29
CA GLN A 84 -14.36 0.48 3.02
C GLN A 84 -14.38 2.00 2.83
N LEU A 85 -14.00 2.45 1.64
CA LEU A 85 -14.06 3.86 1.27
C LEU A 85 -15.40 4.19 0.60
N LYS A 86 -15.96 5.36 0.90
CA LYS A 86 -17.19 5.88 0.30
C LYS A 86 -17.05 7.35 -0.13
N GLY A 87 -17.91 7.72 -1.08
CA GLY A 87 -18.02 9.08 -1.59
C GLY A 87 -16.84 9.52 -2.45
N SER A 88 -16.83 10.79 -2.83
CA SER A 88 -15.78 11.43 -3.62
C SER A 88 -14.53 11.73 -2.79
N SER A 89 -13.38 11.73 -3.45
CA SER A 89 -12.12 12.18 -2.86
C SER A 89 -12.05 13.71 -2.73
N ASN A 90 -11.44 14.21 -1.66
CA ASN A 90 -11.07 15.63 -1.53
C ASN A 90 -9.61 15.94 -1.95
N CYS A 91 -8.85 14.95 -2.42
CA CYS A 91 -7.44 15.14 -2.79
C CYS A 91 -7.07 14.46 -4.13
N GLY A 92 -8.06 13.96 -4.89
CA GLY A 92 -7.86 13.25 -6.16
C GLY A 92 -7.35 11.80 -6.03
N LYS A 93 -7.15 11.31 -4.80
CA LYS A 93 -6.70 9.93 -4.48
C LYS A 93 -7.55 9.34 -3.35
N ASP A 94 -7.38 8.08 -3.03
CA ASP A 94 -8.07 7.47 -1.88
C ASP A 94 -7.49 7.94 -0.54
N PHE A 95 -6.17 8.21 -0.49
CA PHE A 95 -5.44 8.67 0.68
C PHE A 95 -4.13 9.38 0.30
N THR A 96 -3.51 10.00 1.30
CA THR A 96 -2.11 10.46 1.28
C THR A 96 -1.33 9.79 2.41
N LEU A 97 -0.08 9.42 2.15
CA LEU A 97 0.82 8.83 3.14
C LEU A 97 2.13 9.61 3.16
N SER A 98 2.52 10.12 4.33
CA SER A 98 3.82 10.77 4.55
C SER A 98 4.54 10.08 5.70
N ILE A 99 5.85 9.92 5.58
CA ILE A 99 6.69 9.32 6.62
C ILE A 99 7.76 10.34 6.99
N ALA A 100 7.77 10.77 8.25
CA ALA A 100 8.72 11.73 8.80
C ALA A 100 9.04 11.36 10.25
N ALA A 101 10.32 11.47 10.65
CA ALA A 101 10.76 11.14 12.01
C ALA A 101 10.18 9.80 12.54
N GLU A 102 10.30 8.74 11.74
CA GLU A 102 9.77 7.41 12.03
C GLU A 102 8.24 7.30 12.22
N THR A 103 7.50 8.37 11.97
CA THR A 103 6.04 8.44 12.07
C THR A 103 5.42 8.38 10.69
N ALA A 104 4.53 7.41 10.46
CA ALA A 104 3.72 7.33 9.25
C ALA A 104 2.37 8.03 9.48
N THR A 105 2.12 9.12 8.77
CA THR A 105 0.82 9.80 8.78
C THR A 105 0.03 9.36 7.55
N LEU A 106 -1.03 8.59 7.78
CA LEU A 106 -2.01 8.18 6.77
C LEU A 106 -3.24 9.06 6.90
N LYS A 107 -3.53 9.85 5.87
CA LYS A 107 -4.78 10.62 5.78
C LYS A 107 -5.64 10.09 4.64
N PHE A 108 -6.83 9.61 4.98
CA PHE A 108 -7.82 9.25 3.96
C PHE A 108 -8.36 10.52 3.29
N CYS A 109 -8.64 10.43 2.00
CA CYS A 109 -9.26 11.51 1.25
C CYS A 109 -10.72 11.22 0.87
N ARG A 110 -11.16 10.00 1.18
CA ARG A 110 -12.55 9.54 1.04
C ARG A 110 -13.11 9.24 2.42
N ALA A 111 -14.43 9.23 2.52
CA ALA A 111 -15.08 8.92 3.79
C ALA A 111 -14.88 7.43 4.11
N ILE A 112 -14.60 7.12 5.37
CA ILE A 112 -14.69 5.76 5.91
C ILE A 112 -15.93 5.75 6.80
N PRO A 113 -17.00 5.05 6.43
CA PRO A 113 -18.13 4.86 7.31
C PRO A 113 -17.67 4.11 8.56
N SER A 114 -17.88 4.68 9.74
CA SER A 114 -17.72 3.96 11.00
C SER A 114 -19.09 3.43 11.44
N PRO A 115 -19.37 2.12 11.31
CA PRO A 115 -20.56 1.51 11.88
C PRO A 115 -20.44 1.29 13.41
N GLY A 116 -19.30 1.64 14.01
CA GLY A 116 -19.07 1.54 15.46
C GLY A 116 -17.62 1.22 15.83
N VAL A 117 -17.32 1.35 17.13
CA VAL A 117 -15.96 1.26 17.68
C VAL A 117 -15.22 -0.04 17.35
N GLY A 118 -15.93 -1.17 17.21
CA GLY A 118 -15.31 -2.45 16.85
C GLY A 118 -14.87 -2.54 15.39
N TYR A 119 -15.51 -1.78 14.49
CA TYR A 119 -15.01 -1.63 13.13
C TYR A 119 -13.77 -0.74 13.10
N ASP A 120 -13.82 0.40 13.80
CA ASP A 120 -12.69 1.34 13.86
C ASP A 120 -11.44 0.70 14.46
N ALA A 121 -11.60 -0.10 15.51
CA ALA A 121 -10.50 -0.85 16.13
C ALA A 121 -9.87 -1.86 15.16
N ARG A 122 -10.68 -2.56 14.35
CA ARG A 122 -10.19 -3.51 13.32
C ARG A 122 -9.46 -2.80 12.20
N ALA A 123 -10.03 -1.71 11.67
CA ALA A 123 -9.40 -0.90 10.64
C ALA A 123 -8.06 -0.33 11.13
N THR A 124 -8.04 0.23 12.35
CA THR A 124 -6.83 0.77 13.00
C THR A 124 -5.76 -0.30 13.14
N SER A 125 -6.11 -1.47 13.69
CA SER A 125 -5.15 -2.56 13.90
C SER A 125 -4.56 -3.07 12.59
N ALA A 126 -5.39 -3.21 11.57
CA ALA A 126 -4.96 -3.62 10.23
C ALA A 126 -3.98 -2.62 9.58
N ILE A 127 -4.29 -1.32 9.67
CA ILE A 127 -3.42 -0.24 9.17
C ILE A 127 -2.11 -0.21 9.95
N GLU A 128 -2.17 -0.24 11.28
CA GLU A 128 -0.97 -0.18 12.12
C GLU A 128 -0.06 -1.36 11.90
N SER A 129 -0.57 -2.60 11.91
CA SER A 129 0.25 -3.79 11.64
C SER A 129 0.85 -3.77 10.24
N THR A 130 0.12 -3.24 9.25
CA THR A 130 0.61 -3.08 7.88
C THR A 130 1.73 -2.05 7.80
N LEU A 131 1.65 -0.91 8.47
CA LEU A 131 2.71 0.11 8.39
C LEU A 131 3.89 -0.20 9.32
N LYS A 132 3.65 -0.68 10.53
CA LYS A 132 4.71 -1.02 11.50
C LYS A 132 5.53 -2.26 11.12
N GLN A 133 5.16 -2.98 10.04
CA GLN A 133 6.03 -4.03 9.48
C GLN A 133 7.36 -3.47 8.99
N PHE A 134 7.39 -2.20 8.59
CA PHE A 134 8.59 -1.53 8.13
C PHE A 134 9.34 -1.01 9.35
N SER A 135 10.57 -1.49 9.55
CA SER A 135 11.35 -1.21 10.77
C SER A 135 11.62 0.27 11.02
N THR A 136 11.54 1.11 9.98
CA THR A 136 11.68 2.57 10.03
C THR A 136 10.42 3.31 10.47
N ILE A 137 9.28 2.62 10.63
CA ILE A 137 8.02 3.20 11.12
C ILE A 137 7.79 2.69 12.54
N LYS A 138 7.84 3.60 13.52
CA LYS A 138 7.61 3.30 14.95
C LYS A 138 6.20 3.67 15.39
N SER A 139 5.65 4.73 14.81
CA SER A 139 4.33 5.27 15.14
C SER A 139 3.51 5.49 13.87
N VAL A 140 2.19 5.45 14.02
CA VAL A 140 1.23 5.62 12.93
C VAL A 140 0.16 6.60 13.39
N VAL A 141 -0.07 7.63 12.61
CA VAL A 141 -1.17 8.59 12.79
C VAL A 141 -2.17 8.35 11.67
N ILE A 142 -3.42 8.05 12.03
CA ILE A 142 -4.49 7.76 11.07
C ILE A 142 -5.50 8.90 11.11
N LEU A 143 -5.69 9.57 9.99
CA LEU A 143 -6.57 10.71 9.85
C LEU A 143 -7.72 10.41 8.88
N ASN A 144 -8.92 10.84 9.23
CA ASN A 144 -10.08 10.80 8.36
C ASN A 144 -10.00 11.87 7.24
N LYS A 145 -11.05 11.93 6.41
CA LYS A 145 -11.15 12.86 5.27
C LYS A 145 -10.96 14.32 5.67
N GLU A 146 -11.53 14.70 6.81
CA GLU A 146 -11.51 16.03 7.38
C GLU A 146 -10.15 16.36 8.03
N GLY A 147 -9.30 15.35 8.24
CA GLY A 147 -8.01 15.49 8.89
C GLY A 147 -8.05 15.31 10.42
N ASN A 148 -9.16 14.84 10.96
CA ASN A 148 -9.27 14.46 12.37
C ASN A 148 -8.80 13.03 12.60
N CYS A 149 -8.44 12.68 13.84
CA CYS A 149 -8.08 11.31 14.20
C CYS A 149 -9.19 10.31 13.84
N PHE A 150 -8.82 9.26 13.13
CA PHE A 150 -9.76 8.21 12.75
C PHE A 150 -10.27 7.45 13.99
N GLY A 151 -11.58 7.22 14.06
CA GLY A 151 -12.22 6.56 15.20
C GLY A 151 -12.27 7.37 16.49
N ASP A 152 -11.80 8.63 16.48
CA ASP A 152 -11.88 9.52 17.63
C ASP A 152 -13.23 10.22 17.69
N LEU A 153 -14.13 9.67 18.50
CA LEU A 153 -15.47 10.21 18.74
C LEU A 153 -15.47 11.38 19.74
N SER A 154 -14.35 11.65 20.43
CA SER A 154 -14.23 12.76 21.39
C SER A 154 -13.92 14.10 20.71
N GLY A 155 -13.26 14.06 19.54
CA GLY A 155 -12.77 15.23 18.83
C GLY A 155 -11.44 15.80 19.36
N GLU A 156 -10.86 15.20 20.40
CA GLU A 156 -9.62 15.66 21.04
C GLU A 156 -8.36 15.45 20.18
N ASN A 157 -8.47 14.66 19.11
CA ASN A 157 -7.39 14.34 18.18
C ASN A 157 -6.16 13.70 18.85
N LEU A 158 -6.42 12.73 19.74
CA LEU A 158 -5.39 12.10 20.58
C LEU A 158 -4.32 11.34 19.81
N CYS A 159 -4.59 10.90 18.58
CA CYS A 159 -3.62 10.19 17.73
C CYS A 159 -2.44 11.07 17.26
N ARG A 160 -2.46 12.38 17.53
CA ARG A 160 -1.41 13.33 17.15
C ARG A 160 -0.40 13.62 18.26
N LYS A 161 -0.62 13.08 19.46
CA LYS A 161 0.21 13.29 20.64
C LYS A 161 1.41 12.35 20.67
#